data_AF-V9KNS2-F1
#
_entry.id   AF-V9KNS2-F1
#
_cell.length_a   1.000
_cell.length_b   1.000
_cell.length_c   1.000
_cell.angle_alpha   90.00
_cell.angle_beta   90.00
_cell.angle_gamma   90.00
#
_symmetry.space_group_name_H-M   'P 1'
#
loop_
_entity.id
_entity.type
_entity.pdbx_description
1 polymer ?
#
loop_
_entity_poly.entity_id
_entity_poly.type
_entity_poly.pdbx_seq_one_letter_code
_entity_poly.pdbx_strand_id
1 'polypeptide(L)'
;MGVVRAQMAPALASEEEEGAGPGEGPKATQNGQSQAQPQPRPRLPPGHQSRFVQKDGHCNLEFVNMEGKGQRYLTDIFTTCVDMRWRWMFLLFSVSFLSSWSLFGLTYWLIASANGDLESSADQPGRDPCFLHVRTFLAAFMFSLETQTSIGYGVRTVTESCPPAVITVALQCIAGCALDAFLIGAIMAKMARPKKRNETLQFSHHAVITQRDRKLCLMWRVGNLRRSHLVEAHVRAQLLRPRVTSEGEDLPLHQEDIDVGFDQGTDRVFLVSPLTIVHEIDEDSPLYDLGARDLEMADFEIIVILEGMVEATAMTTQCRGSYIPTEILWGFCFEPVLFEKDGHYEVDYTYFERVYQVLSTPLCSAREMAERKYINEQPPGTFCYENEVAILDQAGPDLLGEETAIHCPQTTPNLEPQNANSWLQQALT
;
A
#
# COMPACT_ATOMS: atom_id res chain seq x y z
N MET A 1 7.69 -17.57 -42.64
CA MET A 1 8.41 -18.47 -41.71
C MET A 1 8.74 -17.66 -40.47
N GLY A 2 7.91 -17.75 -39.45
CA GLY A 2 8.08 -17.05 -38.18
C GLY A 2 8.03 -18.07 -37.05
N VAL A 3 9.07 -18.10 -36.22
CA VAL A 3 9.19 -18.97 -35.06
C VAL A 3 8.76 -18.17 -33.84
N VAL A 4 7.56 -18.47 -33.32
CA VAL A 4 7.06 -17.98 -32.03
C VAL A 4 7.38 -19.04 -30.99
N ARG A 5 8.24 -18.69 -30.02
CA ARG A 5 8.63 -19.57 -28.91
C ARG A 5 7.68 -19.28 -27.74
N ALA A 6 6.70 -20.15 -27.57
CA ALA A 6 5.86 -20.18 -26.37
C ALA A 6 6.62 -20.89 -25.24
N GLN A 7 6.75 -20.24 -24.07
CA GLN A 7 7.14 -20.92 -22.84
C GLN A 7 5.91 -21.11 -21.96
N MET A 8 5.48 -22.37 -21.88
CA MET A 8 4.54 -22.90 -20.90
C MET A 8 5.19 -22.91 -19.51
N ALA A 9 4.47 -22.41 -18.51
CA ALA A 9 4.71 -22.74 -17.11
C ALA A 9 3.95 -24.03 -16.75
N PRO A 10 4.54 -24.98 -16.01
CA PRO A 10 3.82 -26.17 -15.61
C PRO A 10 3.00 -25.90 -14.33
N ALA A 11 1.77 -26.37 -14.38
CA ALA A 11 1.01 -26.75 -13.19
C ALA A 11 1.63 -28.01 -12.58
N LEU A 12 1.49 -28.20 -11.26
CA LEU A 12 1.03 -29.45 -10.66
C LEU A 12 0.85 -29.29 -9.15
N ALA A 13 -0.34 -29.66 -8.70
CA ALA A 13 -0.63 -30.09 -7.34
C ALA A 13 -0.34 -31.59 -7.25
N SER A 14 0.16 -32.07 -6.12
CA SER A 14 0.08 -33.49 -5.73
C SER A 14 0.21 -33.60 -4.21
N GLU A 15 -0.85 -34.06 -3.58
CA GLU A 15 -0.83 -34.75 -2.29
C GLU A 15 -0.01 -36.04 -2.42
N GLU A 16 0.73 -36.44 -1.38
CA GLU A 16 1.14 -37.84 -1.19
C GLU A 16 1.20 -38.20 0.31
N GLU A 17 0.61 -39.36 0.59
CA GLU A 17 0.38 -40.03 1.87
C GLU A 17 1.66 -40.59 2.53
N GLU A 18 1.49 -40.93 3.82
CA GLU A 18 2.37 -41.73 4.66
C GLU A 18 2.80 -43.07 4.04
N GLY A 19 4.08 -43.40 4.21
CA GLY A 19 4.62 -44.74 4.02
C GLY A 19 5.70 -45.04 5.07
N ALA A 20 5.38 -45.91 6.02
CA ALA A 20 6.25 -46.36 7.10
C ALA A 20 7.33 -47.36 6.62
N GLY A 21 8.53 -47.29 7.21
CA GLY A 21 9.61 -48.28 7.09
C GLY A 21 10.77 -47.99 8.05
N PRO A 22 11.53 -49.00 8.52
CA PRO A 22 11.84 -49.12 9.95
C PRO A 22 13.28 -48.78 10.36
N GLY A 23 13.42 -48.31 11.61
CA GLY A 23 14.47 -48.73 12.54
C GLY A 23 15.82 -48.00 12.48
N GLU A 24 16.08 -47.13 13.46
CA GLU A 24 17.38 -47.03 14.13
C GLU A 24 17.19 -46.41 15.55
N GLY A 25 17.88 -46.99 16.54
CA GLY A 25 17.61 -46.84 17.97
C GLY A 25 17.99 -45.49 18.62
N PRO A 26 17.62 -45.29 19.90
CA PRO A 26 17.68 -43.98 20.53
C PRO A 26 19.10 -43.66 21.02
N LYS A 27 19.69 -42.57 20.53
CA LYS A 27 20.82 -41.90 21.20
C LYS A 27 20.26 -40.85 22.16
N ALA A 28 20.63 -40.99 23.43
CA ALA A 28 20.25 -40.12 24.52
C ALA A 28 20.69 -38.66 24.28
N THR A 29 19.73 -37.74 24.30
CA THR A 29 19.99 -36.29 24.26
C THR A 29 20.02 -35.78 25.69
N GLN A 30 21.20 -35.35 26.15
CA GLN A 30 21.35 -34.54 27.35
C GLN A 30 20.73 -33.16 27.12
N ASN A 31 19.84 -32.76 28.03
CA ASN A 31 19.29 -31.41 28.13
C ASN A 31 20.42 -30.41 28.41
N GLY A 32 20.74 -29.58 27.41
CA GLY A 32 21.52 -28.35 27.56
C GLY A 32 20.70 -27.20 27.00
N GLN A 33 20.14 -26.37 27.87
CA GLN A 33 19.55 -25.08 27.51
C GLN A 33 20.66 -24.14 27.05
N SER A 34 20.93 -24.09 25.74
CA SER A 34 21.67 -22.97 25.14
C SER A 34 20.66 -21.91 24.70
N GLN A 35 20.63 -20.81 25.45
CA GLN A 35 20.04 -19.54 25.00
C GLN A 35 20.72 -19.15 23.68
N ALA A 36 20.00 -19.26 22.57
CA ALA A 36 20.46 -18.76 21.29
C ALA A 36 20.40 -17.23 21.33
N GLN A 37 21.55 -16.58 21.44
CA GLN A 37 21.68 -15.16 21.13
C GLN A 37 21.27 -14.93 19.67
N PRO A 38 20.49 -13.88 19.36
CA PRO A 38 20.17 -13.56 17.97
C PRO A 38 21.47 -13.21 17.25
N GLN A 39 21.84 -14.01 16.25
CA GLN A 39 22.97 -13.71 15.39
C GLN A 39 22.69 -12.42 14.62
N PRO A 40 23.66 -11.49 14.51
CA PRO A 40 23.49 -10.29 13.70
C PRO A 40 23.26 -10.70 12.25
N ARG A 41 22.18 -10.18 11.64
CA ARG A 41 21.87 -10.45 10.23
C ARG A 41 23.06 -10.02 9.36
N PRO A 42 23.45 -10.83 8.35
CA PRO A 42 24.40 -10.37 7.34
C PRO A 42 23.83 -9.12 6.68
N ARG A 43 24.56 -7.99 6.75
CA ARG A 43 24.24 -6.82 5.95
C ARG A 43 24.37 -7.25 4.49
N LEU A 44 23.23 -7.29 3.78
CA LEU A 44 23.22 -7.53 2.35
C LEU A 44 24.10 -6.46 1.67
N PRO A 45 24.88 -6.82 0.63
CA PRO A 45 25.70 -5.85 -0.07
C PRO A 45 24.84 -4.72 -0.66
N PRO A 46 25.37 -3.48 -0.74
CA PRO A 46 24.64 -2.36 -1.33
C PRO A 46 24.27 -2.69 -2.78
N GLY A 47 22.97 -2.60 -3.12
CA GLY A 47 22.48 -2.82 -4.49
C GLY A 47 21.62 -4.07 -4.72
N HIS A 48 21.31 -4.86 -3.68
CA HIS A 48 20.40 -6.02 -3.81
C HIS A 48 19.43 -6.13 -2.62
N GLN A 49 18.77 -5.03 -2.29
CA GLN A 49 17.76 -5.03 -1.24
C GLN A 49 16.39 -5.37 -1.79
N SER A 50 15.74 -6.32 -1.12
CA SER A 50 14.34 -6.61 -1.36
C SER A 50 13.51 -5.42 -0.87
N ARG A 51 12.88 -4.71 -1.80
CA ARG A 51 11.93 -3.65 -1.52
C ARG A 51 10.72 -4.18 -0.73
N PHE A 52 10.22 -3.40 0.23
CA PHE A 52 9.04 -3.72 1.05
C PHE A 52 7.72 -3.47 0.31
N VAL A 53 7.56 -2.35 -0.41
CA VAL A 53 6.39 -2.09 -1.29
C VAL A 53 6.85 -1.92 -2.72
N GLN A 54 6.37 -2.73 -3.66
CA GLN A 54 6.66 -2.57 -5.09
C GLN A 54 6.11 -1.22 -5.64
N LYS A 55 6.62 -0.77 -6.80
CA LYS A 55 6.16 0.48 -7.45
C LYS A 55 4.67 0.50 -7.76
N ASP A 56 4.06 -0.67 -7.94
CA ASP A 56 2.62 -0.85 -8.17
C ASP A 56 1.78 -0.88 -6.87
N GLY A 57 2.43 -0.72 -5.71
CA GLY A 57 1.79 -0.70 -4.40
C GLY A 57 1.56 -2.07 -3.76
N HIS A 58 2.07 -3.16 -4.36
CA HIS A 58 2.04 -4.50 -3.77
C HIS A 58 3.11 -4.67 -2.68
N CYS A 59 2.71 -5.10 -1.49
CA CYS A 59 3.65 -5.38 -0.40
C CYS A 59 4.36 -6.73 -0.62
N ASN A 60 5.68 -6.72 -0.58
CA ASN A 60 6.54 -7.90 -0.72
C ASN A 60 6.71 -8.60 0.64
N LEU A 61 5.63 -9.20 1.13
CA LEU A 61 5.57 -9.85 2.44
C LEU A 61 4.90 -11.22 2.35
N GLU A 62 5.50 -12.20 3.02
CA GLU A 62 4.92 -13.52 3.22
C GLU A 62 4.69 -13.77 4.71
N PHE A 63 3.44 -14.03 5.09
CA PHE A 63 3.09 -14.36 6.47
C PHE A 63 3.25 -15.86 6.72
N VAL A 64 4.35 -16.26 7.35
CA VAL A 64 4.63 -17.64 7.79
C VAL A 64 4.12 -17.89 9.22
N ASN A 65 3.79 -19.15 9.54
CA ASN A 65 3.40 -19.61 10.88
C ASN A 65 2.24 -18.85 11.56
N MET A 66 1.21 -18.48 10.80
CA MET A 66 -0.04 -17.99 11.40
C MET A 66 -0.94 -19.17 11.79
N GLU A 67 -0.85 -19.59 13.04
CA GLU A 67 -1.75 -20.59 13.62
C GLU A 67 -3.22 -20.12 13.54
N GLY A 68 -4.14 -21.02 13.15
CA GLY A 68 -5.57 -20.73 13.12
C GLY A 68 -6.08 -19.90 11.93
N LYS A 69 -5.26 -19.68 10.88
CA LYS A 69 -5.67 -19.00 9.62
C LYS A 69 -7.03 -19.50 9.10
N GLY A 70 -7.17 -20.81 8.92
CA GLY A 70 -8.38 -21.42 8.34
C GLY A 70 -9.65 -21.10 9.13
N GLN A 71 -9.62 -21.19 10.46
CA GLN A 71 -10.77 -20.88 11.31
C GLN A 71 -11.15 -19.40 11.28
N ARG A 72 -10.16 -18.49 11.24
CA ARG A 72 -10.42 -17.04 11.16
C ARG A 72 -11.04 -16.64 9.83
N TYR A 73 -10.57 -17.19 8.71
CA TYR A 73 -11.19 -16.96 7.39
C TYR A 73 -12.62 -17.52 7.30
N LEU A 74 -12.89 -18.66 7.94
CA LEU A 74 -14.26 -19.23 7.98
C LEU A 74 -15.22 -18.42 8.85
N THR A 75 -14.72 -17.74 9.88
CA THR A 75 -15.56 -16.91 10.76
C THR A 75 -16.05 -15.64 10.03
N ASP A 76 -15.27 -15.15 9.05
CA ASP A 76 -15.64 -14.03 8.18
C ASP A 76 -15.87 -14.49 6.74
N ILE A 77 -16.91 -15.32 6.57
CA ILE A 77 -17.23 -15.96 5.29
C ILE A 77 -17.65 -14.95 4.21
N PHE A 78 -18.25 -13.81 4.61
CA PHE A 78 -18.72 -12.79 3.68
C PHE A 78 -17.54 -12.04 3.06
N THR A 79 -16.60 -11.52 3.87
CA THR A 79 -15.43 -10.84 3.31
C THR A 79 -14.58 -11.80 2.49
N THR A 80 -14.40 -13.03 2.97
CA THR A 80 -13.68 -14.09 2.26
C THR A 80 -14.31 -14.37 0.89
N CYS A 81 -15.63 -14.51 0.80
CA CYS A 81 -16.35 -14.69 -0.47
C CYS A 81 -16.14 -13.51 -1.42
N VAL A 82 -16.24 -12.27 -0.91
CA VAL A 82 -16.07 -11.06 -1.73
C VAL A 82 -14.60 -10.87 -2.17
N ASP A 83 -13.62 -11.33 -1.39
CA ASP A 83 -12.19 -11.22 -1.70
C ASP A 83 -11.65 -12.31 -2.63
N MET A 84 -12.35 -13.45 -2.75
CA MET A 84 -12.02 -14.51 -3.70
C MET A 84 -11.98 -14.00 -5.15
N ARG A 85 -11.16 -14.62 -6.01
CA ARG A 85 -11.17 -14.31 -7.45
C ARG A 85 -12.53 -14.64 -8.05
N TRP A 86 -12.96 -13.90 -9.07
CA TRP A 86 -14.25 -14.10 -9.76
C TRP A 86 -14.53 -15.56 -10.14
N ARG A 87 -13.52 -16.27 -10.65
CA ARG A 87 -13.64 -17.69 -11.03
C ARG A 87 -14.06 -18.58 -9.86
N TRP A 88 -13.47 -18.37 -8.69
CA TRP A 88 -13.76 -19.13 -7.47
C TRP A 88 -15.10 -18.74 -6.86
N MET A 89 -15.45 -17.45 -6.91
CA MET A 89 -16.76 -16.98 -6.46
C MET A 89 -17.89 -17.62 -7.29
N PHE A 90 -17.81 -17.57 -8.62
CA PHE A 90 -18.82 -18.21 -9.48
C PHE A 90 -18.87 -19.72 -9.26
N LEU A 91 -17.71 -20.38 -9.12
CA LEU A 91 -17.67 -21.82 -8.82
C LEU A 91 -18.34 -22.13 -7.48
N LEU A 92 -18.06 -21.37 -6.42
CA LEU A 92 -18.66 -21.54 -5.09
C LEU A 92 -20.19 -21.45 -5.16
N PHE A 93 -20.72 -20.42 -5.82
CA PHE A 93 -22.16 -20.26 -6.00
C PHE A 93 -22.76 -21.37 -6.87
N SER A 94 -22.12 -21.75 -7.98
CA SER A 94 -22.58 -22.86 -8.83
C SER A 94 -22.65 -24.17 -8.05
N VAL A 95 -21.65 -24.48 -7.23
CA VAL A 95 -21.65 -25.66 -6.36
C VAL A 95 -22.75 -25.55 -5.30
N SER A 96 -22.97 -24.38 -4.72
CA SER A 96 -24.05 -24.16 -3.74
C SER A 96 -25.43 -24.41 -4.34
N PHE A 97 -25.72 -23.90 -5.55
CA PHE A 97 -26.99 -24.15 -6.25
C PHE A 97 -27.16 -25.63 -6.63
N LEU A 98 -26.12 -26.26 -7.20
CA LEU A 98 -26.17 -27.68 -7.53
C LEU A 98 -26.39 -28.55 -6.28
N SER A 99 -25.75 -28.20 -5.17
CA SER A 99 -25.92 -28.88 -3.89
C SER A 99 -27.34 -28.70 -3.35
N SER A 100 -27.91 -27.50 -3.43
CA SER A 100 -29.29 -27.26 -2.96
C SER A 100 -30.30 -28.03 -3.82
N TRP A 101 -30.16 -28.01 -5.15
CA TRP A 101 -31.03 -28.77 -6.05
C TRP A 101 -30.95 -30.27 -5.78
N SER A 102 -29.75 -30.78 -5.51
CA SER A 102 -29.53 -32.20 -5.19
C SER A 102 -30.11 -32.58 -3.83
N LEU A 103 -29.97 -31.73 -2.82
CA LEU A 103 -30.52 -31.97 -1.47
C LEU A 103 -32.06 -31.99 -1.47
N PHE A 104 -32.70 -31.00 -2.09
CA PHE A 104 -34.15 -30.98 -2.21
C PHE A 104 -34.65 -32.07 -3.17
N GLY A 105 -33.93 -32.36 -4.25
CA GLY A 105 -34.23 -33.48 -5.15
C GLY A 105 -34.20 -34.83 -4.44
N LEU A 106 -33.21 -35.06 -3.57
CA LEU A 106 -33.15 -36.24 -2.71
C LEU A 106 -34.33 -36.28 -1.73
N THR A 107 -34.66 -35.14 -1.12
CA THR A 107 -35.81 -35.04 -0.19
C THR A 107 -37.12 -35.39 -0.89
N TYR A 108 -37.36 -34.87 -2.10
CA TYR A 108 -38.53 -35.22 -2.90
C TYR A 108 -38.56 -36.69 -3.29
N TRP A 109 -37.42 -37.24 -3.69
CA TRP A 109 -37.31 -38.66 -4.01
C TRP A 109 -37.61 -39.56 -2.80
N LEU A 110 -37.14 -39.18 -1.60
CA LEU A 110 -37.44 -39.89 -0.36
C LEU A 110 -38.93 -39.79 0.02
N ILE A 111 -39.56 -38.61 -0.12
CA ILE A 111 -41.00 -38.45 0.13
C ILE A 111 -41.81 -39.30 -0.85
N ALA A 112 -41.46 -39.27 -2.14
CA ALA A 112 -42.10 -40.07 -3.16
C ALA A 112 -41.91 -41.58 -2.91
N SER A 113 -40.72 -42.00 -2.47
CA SER A 113 -40.43 -43.40 -2.11
C SER A 113 -41.23 -43.86 -0.88
N ALA A 114 -41.31 -43.03 0.15
CA ALA A 114 -42.09 -43.33 1.35
C ALA A 114 -43.60 -43.39 1.08
N ASN A 115 -44.10 -42.57 0.15
CA ASN A 115 -45.50 -42.60 -0.28
C ASN A 115 -45.81 -43.71 -1.30
N GLY A 116 -44.80 -44.40 -1.84
CA GLY A 116 -44.97 -45.43 -2.87
C GLY A 116 -45.25 -44.88 -4.28
N ASP A 117 -44.93 -43.61 -4.54
CA ASP A 117 -45.19 -42.94 -5.83
C ASP A 117 -44.27 -43.45 -6.96
N LEU A 118 -43.15 -44.11 -6.62
CA LEU A 118 -42.18 -44.64 -7.59
C LEU A 118 -42.69 -45.89 -8.32
N GLU A 119 -43.45 -46.74 -7.63
CA GLU A 119 -43.94 -48.03 -8.14
C GLU A 119 -45.38 -47.95 -8.65
N SER A 120 -46.11 -46.91 -8.22
CA SER A 120 -47.47 -46.60 -8.63
C SER A 120 -47.54 -46.23 -10.11
N SER A 121 -48.18 -47.09 -10.90
CA SER A 121 -48.66 -46.70 -12.24
C SER A 121 -49.84 -45.74 -12.06
N ALA A 122 -49.86 -44.63 -12.80
CA ALA A 122 -50.87 -43.57 -12.73
C ALA A 122 -52.33 -44.01 -13.00
N ASP A 123 -52.55 -45.31 -13.18
CA ASP A 123 -53.83 -45.95 -13.52
C ASP A 123 -54.43 -46.76 -12.35
N GLN A 124 -53.91 -46.67 -11.11
CA GLN A 124 -54.61 -47.23 -9.94
C GLN A 124 -55.73 -46.28 -9.47
N PRO A 125 -57.02 -46.63 -9.62
CA PRO A 125 -58.10 -45.77 -9.17
C PRO A 125 -58.13 -45.67 -7.64
N GLY A 126 -58.02 -44.44 -7.11
CA GLY A 126 -58.26 -44.11 -5.70
C GLY A 126 -57.03 -43.75 -4.85
N ARG A 127 -55.83 -43.62 -5.43
CA ARG A 127 -54.63 -43.12 -4.71
C ARG A 127 -54.08 -41.88 -5.40
N ASP A 128 -54.21 -40.73 -4.76
CA ASP A 128 -53.62 -39.49 -5.26
C ASP A 128 -52.12 -39.44 -4.90
N PRO A 129 -51.19 -39.38 -5.88
CA PRO A 129 -49.74 -39.34 -5.61
C PRO A 129 -49.32 -37.98 -5.04
N CYS A 130 -48.24 -37.91 -4.25
CA CYS A 130 -47.73 -36.62 -3.74
C CYS A 130 -47.16 -35.75 -4.88
N PHE A 131 -46.54 -36.38 -5.87
CA PHE A 131 -45.94 -35.71 -7.02
C PHE A 131 -46.36 -36.37 -8.33
N LEU A 132 -46.76 -35.56 -9.31
CA LEU A 132 -47.03 -36.03 -10.66
C LEU A 132 -45.73 -36.15 -11.45
N HIS A 133 -45.53 -37.27 -12.14
CA HIS A 133 -44.39 -37.56 -13.03
C HIS A 133 -42.99 -37.55 -12.38
N VAL A 134 -42.90 -37.81 -11.07
CA VAL A 134 -41.61 -37.97 -10.34
C VAL A 134 -41.35 -39.45 -10.04
N ARG A 135 -40.82 -40.19 -11.02
CA ARG A 135 -40.57 -41.65 -10.91
C ARG A 135 -39.11 -42.04 -10.70
N THR A 136 -38.18 -41.16 -11.05
CA THR A 136 -36.73 -41.40 -10.95
C THR A 136 -36.08 -40.31 -10.13
N PHE A 137 -34.89 -40.57 -9.58
CA PHE A 137 -34.10 -39.55 -8.90
C PHE A 137 -33.83 -38.34 -9.80
N LEU A 138 -33.53 -38.57 -11.08
CA LEU A 138 -33.35 -37.48 -12.05
C LEU A 138 -34.62 -36.64 -12.22
N ALA A 139 -35.80 -37.26 -12.25
CA ALA A 139 -37.07 -36.51 -12.31
C ALA A 139 -37.31 -35.69 -11.02
N ALA A 140 -36.93 -36.20 -9.86
CA ALA A 140 -37.02 -35.47 -8.59
C ALA A 140 -36.01 -34.30 -8.53
N PHE A 141 -34.80 -34.50 -9.04
CA PHE A 141 -33.80 -33.44 -9.21
C PHE A 141 -34.30 -32.35 -10.17
N MET A 142 -34.88 -32.72 -11.31
CA MET A 142 -35.47 -31.76 -12.25
C MET A 142 -36.62 -30.99 -11.61
N PHE A 143 -37.51 -31.65 -10.85
CA PHE A 143 -38.59 -30.98 -10.12
C PHE A 143 -38.06 -29.98 -9.08
N SER A 144 -37.00 -30.36 -8.35
CA SER A 144 -36.29 -29.49 -7.41
C SER A 144 -35.69 -28.26 -8.11
N LEU A 145 -35.03 -28.44 -9.25
CA LEU A 145 -34.51 -27.36 -10.07
C LEU A 145 -35.64 -26.44 -10.54
N GLU A 146 -36.69 -27.00 -11.16
CA GLU A 146 -37.85 -26.27 -11.69
C GLU A 146 -38.53 -25.41 -10.62
N THR A 147 -38.61 -25.93 -9.39
CA THR A 147 -39.22 -25.27 -8.23
C THR A 147 -38.32 -24.16 -7.68
N GLN A 148 -37.04 -24.42 -7.45
CA GLN A 148 -36.13 -23.43 -6.86
C GLN A 148 -35.82 -22.28 -7.81
N THR A 149 -35.65 -22.55 -9.11
CA THR A 149 -35.38 -21.51 -10.12
C THR A 149 -36.65 -20.88 -10.67
N SER A 150 -37.82 -21.24 -10.12
CA SER A 150 -39.14 -20.76 -10.54
C SER A 150 -39.46 -20.88 -12.04
N ILE A 151 -38.83 -21.84 -12.74
CA ILE A 151 -39.14 -22.12 -14.16
C ILE A 151 -40.49 -22.81 -14.28
N GLY A 152 -40.75 -23.81 -13.42
CA GLY A 152 -42.04 -24.49 -13.29
C GLY A 152 -42.68 -24.93 -14.61
N TYR A 153 -42.06 -25.86 -15.35
CA TYR A 153 -42.59 -26.32 -16.65
C TYR A 153 -44.01 -26.92 -16.58
N GLY A 154 -44.46 -27.33 -15.39
CA GLY A 154 -45.85 -27.76 -15.13
C GLY A 154 -46.13 -29.24 -15.47
N VAL A 155 -45.16 -29.97 -16.02
CA VAL A 155 -45.26 -31.42 -16.23
C VAL A 155 -45.13 -32.18 -14.89
N ARG A 156 -44.30 -31.65 -13.99
CA ARG A 156 -44.09 -32.17 -12.64
C ARG A 156 -44.73 -31.21 -11.66
N THR A 157 -45.72 -31.68 -10.91
CA THR A 157 -46.50 -30.84 -10.00
C THR A 157 -46.71 -31.53 -8.66
N VAL A 158 -46.74 -30.74 -7.61
CA VAL A 158 -47.09 -31.18 -6.25
C VAL A 158 -48.61 -31.21 -6.10
N THR A 159 -49.12 -32.21 -5.39
CA THR A 159 -50.56 -32.35 -5.08
C THR A 159 -50.83 -32.02 -3.60
N GLU A 160 -52.10 -31.80 -3.27
CA GLU A 160 -52.54 -31.51 -1.89
C GLU A 160 -52.56 -32.75 -0.98
N SER A 161 -52.34 -33.94 -1.55
CA SER A 161 -52.47 -35.23 -0.87
C SER A 161 -51.45 -35.44 0.26
N CYS A 162 -50.30 -34.75 0.18
CA CYS A 162 -49.18 -34.95 1.09
C CYS A 162 -48.69 -33.63 1.72
N PRO A 163 -49.04 -33.34 2.99
CA PRO A 163 -48.55 -32.15 3.69
C PRO A 163 -47.02 -32.02 3.73
N PRO A 164 -46.22 -33.10 3.90
CA PRO A 164 -44.75 -32.99 3.89
C PRO A 164 -44.17 -32.47 2.57
N ALA A 165 -44.81 -32.79 1.44
CA ALA A 165 -44.39 -32.31 0.12
C ALA A 165 -44.58 -30.79 0.01
N VAL A 166 -45.76 -30.29 0.42
CA VAL A 166 -46.08 -28.85 0.41
C VAL A 166 -45.14 -28.06 1.33
N ILE A 167 -44.86 -28.57 2.53
CA ILE A 167 -43.91 -27.94 3.47
C ILE A 167 -42.51 -27.91 2.87
N THR A 168 -42.07 -28.98 2.22
CA THR A 168 -40.74 -29.04 1.58
C THR A 168 -40.62 -28.02 0.45
N VAL A 169 -41.66 -27.87 -0.39
CA VAL A 169 -41.72 -26.83 -1.43
C VAL A 169 -41.63 -25.43 -0.82
N ALA A 170 -42.38 -25.16 0.26
CA ALA A 170 -42.33 -23.87 0.94
C ALA A 170 -40.93 -23.56 1.50
N LEU A 171 -40.30 -24.54 2.17
CA LEU A 171 -38.92 -24.41 2.68
C LEU A 171 -37.90 -24.23 1.54
N GLN A 172 -38.08 -24.93 0.43
CA GLN A 172 -37.23 -24.78 -0.74
C GLN A 172 -37.32 -23.38 -1.33
N CYS A 173 -38.53 -22.82 -1.46
CA CYS A 173 -38.72 -21.45 -1.94
C CYS A 173 -38.01 -20.43 -1.03
N ILE A 174 -38.14 -20.57 0.30
CA ILE A 174 -37.46 -19.68 1.25
C ILE A 174 -35.93 -19.80 1.12
N ALA A 175 -35.40 -21.02 1.08
CA ALA A 175 -33.98 -21.27 0.93
C ALA A 175 -33.42 -20.77 -0.42
N GLY A 176 -34.18 -20.95 -1.51
CA GLY A 176 -33.83 -20.46 -2.85
C GLY A 176 -33.73 -18.93 -2.88
N CYS A 177 -34.75 -18.24 -2.38
CA CYS A 177 -34.73 -16.78 -2.25
C CYS A 177 -33.55 -16.27 -1.41
N ALA A 178 -33.20 -16.96 -0.32
CA ALA A 178 -32.05 -16.60 0.50
C ALA A 178 -30.71 -16.77 -0.23
N LEU A 179 -30.54 -17.85 -0.99
CA LEU A 179 -29.34 -18.10 -1.81
C LEU A 179 -29.20 -17.06 -2.93
N ASP A 180 -30.30 -16.73 -3.61
CA ASP A 180 -30.31 -15.70 -4.67
C ASP A 180 -29.97 -14.32 -4.11
N ALA A 181 -30.53 -13.94 -2.96
CA ALA A 181 -30.21 -12.70 -2.28
C ALA A 181 -28.72 -12.64 -1.91
N PHE A 182 -28.13 -13.75 -1.44
CA PHE A 182 -26.71 -13.81 -1.11
C PHE A 182 -25.82 -13.69 -2.37
N LEU A 183 -26.19 -14.33 -3.48
CA LEU A 183 -25.49 -14.19 -4.77
C LEU A 183 -25.47 -12.74 -5.25
N ILE A 184 -26.64 -12.12 -5.33
CA ILE A 184 -26.77 -10.74 -5.81
C ILE A 184 -26.02 -9.79 -4.88
N GLY A 185 -26.15 -9.97 -3.55
CA GLY A 185 -25.43 -9.18 -2.56
C GLY A 185 -23.91 -9.29 -2.68
N ALA A 186 -23.38 -10.51 -2.83
CA ALA A 186 -21.96 -10.75 -2.99
C ALA A 186 -21.40 -10.18 -4.30
N ILE A 187 -22.13 -10.36 -5.42
CA ILE A 187 -21.75 -9.80 -6.72
C ILE A 187 -21.74 -8.28 -6.65
N MET A 188 -22.80 -7.65 -6.10
CA MET A 188 -22.90 -6.20 -6.01
C MET A 188 -21.80 -5.62 -5.12
N ALA A 189 -21.57 -6.21 -3.94
CA ALA A 189 -20.47 -5.82 -3.05
C ALA A 189 -19.10 -5.95 -3.72
N LYS A 190 -18.87 -7.04 -4.48
CA LYS A 190 -17.62 -7.25 -5.21
C LYS A 190 -17.42 -6.27 -6.36
N MET A 191 -18.48 -5.92 -7.08
CA MET A 191 -18.45 -4.93 -8.16
C MET A 191 -18.21 -3.51 -7.64
N ALA A 192 -18.73 -3.19 -6.46
CA ALA A 192 -18.54 -1.88 -5.83
C ALA A 192 -17.09 -1.65 -5.36
N ARG A 193 -16.31 -2.71 -5.12
CA ARG A 193 -14.93 -2.55 -4.61
C ARG A 193 -14.04 -1.72 -5.56
N PRO A 194 -13.38 -0.66 -5.06
CA PRO A 194 -12.61 0.27 -5.89
C PRO A 194 -11.23 -0.27 -6.33
N LYS A 195 -10.99 -1.59 -6.37
CA LYS A 195 -9.64 -2.16 -6.62
C LYS A 195 -9.01 -1.70 -7.93
N LYS A 196 -9.82 -1.52 -8.99
CA LYS A 196 -9.37 -1.00 -10.29
C LYS A 196 -9.08 0.50 -10.30
N ARG A 197 -9.46 1.23 -9.25
CA ARG A 197 -9.18 2.67 -9.16
C ARG A 197 -7.72 2.95 -8.90
N ASN A 198 -7.05 2.12 -8.10
CA ASN A 198 -5.62 2.25 -7.81
C ASN A 198 -4.77 2.26 -9.09
N GLU A 199 -5.15 1.48 -10.10
CA GLU A 199 -4.46 1.46 -11.42
C GLU A 199 -4.57 2.79 -12.19
N THR A 200 -5.48 3.68 -11.80
CA THR A 200 -5.69 4.99 -12.46
C THR A 200 -5.16 6.17 -11.66
N LEU A 201 -4.60 5.91 -10.47
CA LEU A 201 -3.85 6.87 -9.68
C LEU A 201 -2.36 6.56 -9.89
N GLN A 202 -1.61 7.54 -10.36
CA GLN A 202 -0.21 7.33 -10.73
C GLN A 202 0.69 8.19 -9.85
N PHE A 203 1.77 7.57 -9.35
CA PHE A 203 2.91 8.26 -8.76
C PHE A 203 4.01 8.45 -9.81
N SER A 204 4.83 9.50 -9.69
CA SER A 204 6.05 9.60 -10.49
C SER A 204 6.98 8.43 -10.22
N HIS A 205 7.72 8.00 -11.24
CA HIS A 205 8.71 6.94 -11.11
C HIS A 205 9.87 7.33 -10.19
N HIS A 206 10.28 8.60 -10.23
CA HIS A 206 11.33 9.15 -9.40
C HIS A 206 10.78 10.17 -8.41
N ALA A 207 11.41 10.27 -7.25
CA ALA A 207 11.29 11.43 -6.39
C ALA A 207 12.49 12.35 -6.65
N VAL A 208 12.36 13.63 -6.35
CA VAL A 208 13.42 14.61 -6.58
C VAL A 208 13.70 15.40 -5.31
N ILE A 209 14.96 15.75 -5.07
CA ILE A 209 15.37 16.65 -3.99
C ILE A 209 15.90 17.92 -4.62
N THR A 210 15.36 19.07 -4.25
CA THR A 210 15.85 20.36 -4.72
C THR A 210 15.54 21.48 -3.75
N GLN A 211 16.13 22.66 -3.98
CA GLN A 211 15.86 23.82 -3.16
C GLN A 211 14.61 24.56 -3.67
N ARG A 212 13.63 24.77 -2.79
CA ARG A 212 12.42 25.56 -3.03
C ARG A 212 12.26 26.58 -1.91
N ASP A 213 12.13 27.86 -2.27
CA ASP A 213 12.01 28.97 -1.30
C ASP A 213 13.10 28.96 -0.21
N ARG A 214 14.34 28.67 -0.65
CA ARG A 214 15.57 28.53 0.17
C ARG A 214 15.61 27.32 1.11
N LYS A 215 14.59 26.47 1.14
CA LYS A 215 14.53 25.24 1.92
C LYS A 215 14.80 24.04 1.02
N LEU A 216 15.42 23.00 1.55
CA LEU A 216 15.62 21.75 0.81
C LEU A 216 14.34 20.93 0.93
N CYS A 217 13.81 20.44 -0.20
CA CYS A 217 12.55 19.71 -0.21
C CYS A 217 12.66 18.41 -0.99
N LEU A 218 12.10 17.34 -0.42
CA LEU A 218 11.81 16.09 -1.14
C LEU A 218 10.45 16.23 -1.84
N MET A 219 10.39 15.85 -3.11
CA MET A 219 9.19 16.00 -3.91
C MET A 219 8.91 14.78 -4.77
N TRP A 220 7.64 14.42 -4.88
CA TRP A 220 7.16 13.42 -5.84
C TRP A 220 5.83 13.88 -6.44
N ARG A 221 5.45 13.34 -7.58
CA ARG A 221 4.23 13.74 -8.29
C ARG A 221 3.14 12.68 -8.13
N VAL A 222 1.91 13.14 -7.94
CA VAL A 222 0.70 12.32 -7.96
C VAL A 222 -0.23 12.81 -9.06
N GLY A 223 -0.86 11.89 -9.77
CA GLY A 223 -1.77 12.20 -10.88
C GLY A 223 -3.01 11.33 -10.86
N ASN A 224 -4.13 11.90 -11.31
CA ASN A 224 -5.38 11.19 -11.54
C ASN A 224 -5.63 11.08 -13.05
N LEU A 225 -5.55 9.87 -13.59
CA LEU A 225 -5.73 9.62 -15.03
C LEU A 225 -7.20 9.65 -15.46
N ARG A 226 -8.15 9.73 -14.51
CA ARG A 226 -9.59 9.80 -14.78
C ARG A 226 -10.15 11.20 -14.52
N ARG A 227 -11.20 11.56 -15.27
CA ARG A 227 -11.95 12.81 -15.08
C ARG A 227 -12.72 12.89 -13.77
N SER A 228 -13.26 11.75 -13.31
CA SER A 228 -13.94 11.66 -12.00
C SER A 228 -12.96 11.97 -10.86
N HIS A 229 -13.45 12.67 -9.85
CA HIS A 229 -12.64 13.19 -8.75
C HIS A 229 -12.31 12.09 -7.71
N LEU A 230 -11.22 12.31 -6.97
CA LEU A 230 -10.94 11.61 -5.72
C LEU A 230 -11.34 12.56 -4.59
N VAL A 231 -12.43 12.24 -3.90
CA VAL A 231 -13.02 13.08 -2.85
C VAL A 231 -12.28 12.87 -1.54
N GLU A 232 -12.07 13.93 -0.75
CA GLU A 232 -11.26 13.89 0.50
C GLU A 232 -9.89 13.24 0.29
N ALA A 233 -9.25 13.56 -0.84
CA ALA A 233 -7.93 13.05 -1.14
C ALA A 233 -6.90 13.63 -0.18
N HIS A 234 -6.07 12.76 0.41
CA HIS A 234 -4.98 13.16 1.28
C HIS A 234 -3.78 12.25 1.08
N VAL A 235 -2.59 12.79 1.35
CA VAL A 235 -1.31 12.09 1.13
C VAL A 235 -0.59 11.86 2.45
N ARG A 236 0.12 10.74 2.52
CA ARG A 236 0.97 10.38 3.66
C ARG A 236 2.28 9.79 3.14
N ALA A 237 3.36 9.94 3.89
CA ALA A 237 4.63 9.35 3.55
C ALA A 237 5.33 8.80 4.80
N GLN A 238 6.06 7.70 4.63
CA GLN A 238 6.78 7.03 5.71
C GLN A 238 8.17 6.62 5.24
N LEU A 239 9.19 6.87 6.06
CA LEU A 239 10.53 6.37 5.90
C LEU A 239 10.64 5.00 6.58
N LEU A 240 11.03 3.98 5.83
CA LEU A 240 11.39 2.66 6.34
C LEU A 240 12.90 2.51 6.37
N ARG A 241 13.45 2.22 7.56
CA ARG A 241 14.87 1.86 7.71
C ARG A 241 15.10 0.93 8.89
N PRO A 242 16.10 0.05 8.85
CA PRO A 242 16.54 -0.67 10.04
C PRO A 242 17.12 0.32 11.06
N ARG A 243 16.77 0.15 12.34
CA ARG A 243 17.27 1.01 13.43
C ARG A 243 17.53 0.19 14.68
N VAL A 244 18.65 0.46 15.35
CA VAL A 244 18.91 -0.05 16.71
C VAL A 244 18.68 1.08 17.70
N THR A 245 17.91 0.84 18.76
CA THR A 245 17.64 1.86 19.79
C THR A 245 18.85 2.06 20.71
N SER A 246 18.84 3.13 21.50
CA SER A 246 19.88 3.39 22.52
C SER A 246 19.99 2.28 23.56
N GLU A 247 18.89 1.57 23.81
CA GLU A 247 18.77 0.45 24.75
C GLU A 247 19.23 -0.87 24.13
N GLY A 248 19.57 -0.88 22.83
CA GLY A 248 20.05 -2.05 22.11
C GLY A 248 18.96 -2.92 21.48
N GLU A 249 17.71 -2.43 21.37
CA GLU A 249 16.65 -3.13 20.64
C GLU A 249 16.86 -2.97 19.13
N ASP A 250 16.93 -4.11 18.40
CA ASP A 250 17.05 -4.13 16.95
C ASP A 250 15.65 -4.11 16.30
N LEU A 251 15.32 -3.01 15.61
CA LEU A 251 14.07 -2.83 14.87
C LEU A 251 14.35 -3.08 13.37
N PRO A 252 13.94 -4.24 12.81
CA PRO A 252 14.29 -4.60 11.44
C PRO A 252 13.72 -3.65 10.37
N LEU A 253 12.54 -3.08 10.64
CA LEU A 253 11.84 -2.11 9.81
C LEU A 253 11.19 -1.07 10.71
N HIS A 254 11.96 -0.05 11.09
CA HIS A 254 11.42 1.10 11.79
C HIS A 254 10.73 2.03 10.80
N GLN A 255 9.52 2.47 11.16
CA GLN A 255 8.71 3.38 10.34
C GLN A 255 8.72 4.76 11.01
N GLU A 256 9.29 5.75 10.33
CA GLU A 256 9.28 7.16 10.74
C GLU A 256 8.37 7.92 9.78
N ASP A 257 7.47 8.77 10.30
CA ASP A 257 6.55 9.55 9.44
C ASP A 257 7.32 10.69 8.75
N ILE A 258 6.93 11.01 7.51
CA ILE A 258 7.48 12.13 6.75
C ILE A 258 6.38 13.18 6.61
N ASP A 259 6.56 14.34 7.25
CA ASP A 259 5.54 15.38 7.25
C ASP A 259 5.35 16.00 5.85
N VAL A 260 4.13 15.92 5.34
CA VAL A 260 3.69 16.57 4.09
C VAL A 260 2.70 17.72 4.37
N GLY A 261 2.74 18.21 5.62
CA GLY A 261 1.92 19.29 6.17
C GLY A 261 0.60 18.80 6.74
N PHE A 262 0.63 17.69 7.50
CA PHE A 262 -0.54 17.17 8.22
C PHE A 262 -1.06 18.18 9.25
N ASP A 263 -0.16 18.80 10.02
CA ASP A 263 -0.52 19.76 11.06
C ASP A 263 -1.16 21.05 10.51
N GLN A 264 -0.75 21.45 9.30
CA GLN A 264 -1.31 22.60 8.57
C GLN A 264 -2.54 22.20 7.74
N GLY A 265 -2.79 20.89 7.59
CA GLY A 265 -3.84 20.32 6.77
C GLY A 265 -3.64 20.54 5.27
N THR A 266 -2.40 20.73 4.83
CA THR A 266 -1.99 20.82 3.41
C THR A 266 -1.76 19.44 2.78
N ASP A 267 -1.73 18.39 3.59
CA ASP A 267 -1.78 16.98 3.18
C ASP A 267 -3.08 16.65 2.41
N ARG A 268 -4.16 17.38 2.70
CA ARG A 268 -5.46 17.30 2.01
C ARG A 268 -5.37 18.01 0.67
N VAL A 269 -5.43 17.25 -0.41
CA VAL A 269 -5.17 17.73 -1.78
C VAL A 269 -6.43 17.73 -2.64
N PHE A 270 -6.56 18.73 -3.51
CA PHE A 270 -7.58 18.76 -4.56
C PHE A 270 -7.00 18.24 -5.88
N LEU A 271 -7.03 16.92 -6.08
CA LEU A 271 -6.33 16.24 -7.19
C LEU A 271 -7.15 16.24 -8.50
N VAL A 272 -7.06 17.33 -9.26
CA VAL A 272 -7.61 17.46 -10.62
C VAL A 272 -6.53 17.35 -11.69
N SER A 273 -5.51 18.20 -11.61
CA SER A 273 -4.27 18.07 -12.37
C SER A 273 -3.20 17.38 -11.52
N PRO A 274 -2.12 16.86 -12.13
CA PRO A 274 -1.01 16.33 -11.37
C PRO A 274 -0.45 17.34 -10.37
N LEU A 275 -0.32 16.91 -9.13
CA LEU A 275 0.21 17.72 -8.03
C LEU A 275 1.59 17.20 -7.63
N THR A 276 2.49 18.12 -7.32
CA THR A 276 3.78 17.79 -6.72
C THR A 276 3.63 17.90 -5.22
N ILE A 277 3.75 16.76 -4.54
CA ILE A 277 3.75 16.69 -3.08
C ILE A 277 5.14 17.12 -2.61
N VAL A 278 5.18 17.91 -1.55
CA VAL A 278 6.39 18.52 -1.03
C VAL A 278 6.53 18.16 0.43
N HIS A 279 7.65 17.55 0.78
CA HIS A 279 8.13 17.43 2.14
C HIS A 279 9.30 18.40 2.33
N GLU A 280 9.17 19.31 3.28
CA GLU A 280 10.26 20.19 3.69
C GLU A 280 11.23 19.42 4.57
N ILE A 281 12.52 19.43 4.22
CA ILE A 281 13.57 18.79 5.04
C ILE A 281 14.04 19.81 6.08
N ASP A 282 13.34 19.84 7.21
CA ASP A 282 13.64 20.65 8.40
C ASP A 282 14.30 19.82 9.51
N GLU A 283 14.49 20.41 10.70
CA GLU A 283 15.15 19.77 11.85
C GLU A 283 14.43 18.52 12.37
N ASP A 284 13.11 18.45 12.18
CA ASP A 284 12.28 17.31 12.61
C ASP A 284 12.22 16.20 11.54
N SER A 285 12.64 16.50 10.30
CA SER A 285 12.69 15.54 9.20
C SER A 285 13.71 14.42 9.46
N PRO A 286 13.35 13.14 9.20
CA PRO A 286 14.31 12.05 9.28
C PRO A 286 15.38 12.10 8.19
N LEU A 287 15.25 13.02 7.21
CA LEU A 287 16.20 13.26 6.14
C LEU A 287 17.11 14.47 6.39
N TYR A 288 17.06 15.09 7.58
CA TYR A 288 17.76 16.34 7.90
C TYR A 288 19.28 16.27 7.71
N ASP A 289 19.89 15.17 8.13
CA ASP A 289 21.33 14.91 8.03
C ASP A 289 21.76 14.37 6.65
N LEU A 290 20.82 14.09 5.74
CA LEU A 290 21.11 13.42 4.47
C LEU A 290 21.71 14.40 3.43
N GLY A 291 22.94 14.17 3.01
CA GLY A 291 23.58 14.88 1.89
C GLY A 291 23.46 14.15 0.54
N ALA A 292 23.85 14.82 -0.56
CA ALA A 292 23.78 14.25 -1.90
C ALA A 292 24.65 12.99 -2.07
N ARG A 293 25.83 12.98 -1.44
CA ARG A 293 26.75 11.82 -1.46
C ARG A 293 26.24 10.68 -0.58
N ASP A 294 25.60 11.02 0.53
CA ASP A 294 25.09 10.03 1.48
C ASP A 294 23.89 9.28 0.89
N LEU A 295 23.07 9.95 0.07
CA LEU A 295 21.95 9.34 -0.63
C LEU A 295 22.36 8.13 -1.49
N GLU A 296 23.53 8.16 -2.13
CA GLU A 296 24.03 7.04 -2.95
C GLU A 296 24.39 5.80 -2.12
N MET A 297 24.76 5.99 -0.85
CA MET A 297 25.13 4.91 0.08
C MET A 297 24.02 4.61 1.10
N ALA A 298 22.93 5.38 1.09
CA ALA A 298 21.87 5.27 2.07
C ALA A 298 21.08 3.97 1.90
N ASP A 299 20.54 3.50 3.02
CA ASP A 299 19.75 2.28 3.11
C ASP A 299 18.41 2.60 3.78
N PHE A 300 17.44 2.99 2.97
CA PHE A 300 16.07 3.26 3.41
C PHE A 300 15.10 3.13 2.24
N GLU A 301 13.80 3.03 2.52
CA GLU A 301 12.73 3.09 1.53
C GLU A 301 11.68 4.10 1.96
N ILE A 302 11.28 5.00 1.07
CA ILE A 302 10.18 5.95 1.31
C ILE A 302 8.91 5.37 0.72
N ILE A 303 7.93 5.06 1.56
CA ILE A 303 6.58 4.68 1.13
C ILE A 303 5.74 5.93 1.02
N VAL A 304 5.07 6.10 -0.11
CA VAL A 304 4.08 7.17 -0.32
C VAL A 304 2.69 6.57 -0.45
N ILE A 305 1.72 7.21 0.17
CA ILE A 305 0.34 6.73 0.25
C ILE A 305 -0.58 7.88 -0.16
N LEU A 306 -1.50 7.59 -1.07
CA LEU A 306 -2.59 8.47 -1.47
C LEU A 306 -3.90 7.79 -1.11
N GLU A 307 -4.66 8.41 -0.23
CA GLU A 307 -5.97 7.95 0.20
C GLU A 307 -7.06 8.92 -0.27
N GLY A 308 -8.25 8.39 -0.50
CA GLY A 308 -9.43 9.20 -0.80
C GLY A 308 -10.62 8.36 -1.22
N MET A 309 -11.76 8.99 -1.43
CA MET A 309 -13.02 8.34 -1.80
C MET A 309 -13.29 8.41 -3.30
N VAL A 310 -13.75 7.30 -3.87
CA VAL A 310 -14.17 7.26 -5.27
C VAL A 310 -15.54 7.93 -5.41
N GLU A 311 -15.61 9.02 -6.19
CA GLU A 311 -16.81 9.86 -6.36
C GLU A 311 -18.12 9.08 -6.57
N ALA A 312 -18.11 8.05 -7.42
CA ALA A 312 -19.34 7.30 -7.75
C ALA A 312 -19.83 6.33 -6.65
N THR A 313 -18.95 5.90 -5.73
CA THR A 313 -19.28 4.86 -4.73
C THR A 313 -19.12 5.32 -3.29
N ALA A 314 -18.47 6.48 -3.08
CA ALA A 314 -18.03 6.97 -1.77
C ALA A 314 -17.20 5.95 -0.98
N MET A 315 -16.63 4.93 -1.64
CA MET A 315 -15.73 3.97 -1.00
C MET A 315 -14.32 4.52 -0.98
N THR A 316 -13.65 4.38 0.16
CA THR A 316 -12.26 4.74 0.33
C THR A 316 -11.35 3.79 -0.47
N THR A 317 -10.34 4.37 -1.11
CA THR A 317 -9.29 3.64 -1.83
C THR A 317 -7.95 4.17 -1.38
N GLN A 318 -6.96 3.27 -1.31
CA GLN A 318 -5.59 3.59 -0.92
C GLN A 318 -4.67 3.13 -2.03
N CYS A 319 -4.01 4.09 -2.69
CA CYS A 319 -2.92 3.85 -3.62
C CYS A 319 -1.59 4.01 -2.89
N ARG A 320 -0.63 3.12 -3.15
CA ARG A 320 0.68 3.13 -2.51
C ARG A 320 1.75 3.13 -3.59
N GLY A 321 2.85 3.81 -3.33
CA GLY A 321 4.07 3.79 -4.11
C GLY A 321 5.28 3.75 -3.18
N SER A 322 6.46 3.59 -3.76
CA SER A 322 7.71 3.56 -2.99
C SER A 322 8.87 4.17 -3.77
N TYR A 323 9.83 4.72 -3.04
CA TYR A 323 11.08 5.24 -3.58
C TYR A 323 12.24 4.68 -2.76
N ILE A 324 13.11 3.92 -3.42
CA ILE A 324 14.42 3.55 -2.86
C ILE A 324 15.44 4.66 -3.18
N PRO A 325 16.62 4.70 -2.52
CA PRO A 325 17.53 5.84 -2.63
C PRO A 325 18.02 6.08 -4.06
N THR A 326 18.20 5.00 -4.84
CA THR A 326 18.57 5.07 -6.27
C THR A 326 17.49 5.66 -7.18
N GLU A 327 16.26 5.79 -6.69
CA GLU A 327 15.12 6.39 -7.41
C GLU A 327 14.85 7.84 -7.00
N ILE A 328 15.67 8.38 -6.08
CA ILE A 328 15.60 9.76 -5.63
C ILE A 328 16.70 10.54 -6.35
N LEU A 329 16.30 11.56 -7.11
CA LEU A 329 17.21 12.35 -7.94
C LEU A 329 17.54 13.67 -7.24
N TRP A 330 18.79 13.83 -6.82
CA TRP A 330 19.26 15.06 -6.19
C TRP A 330 19.55 16.16 -7.20
N GLY A 331 19.08 17.38 -6.95
CA GLY A 331 19.27 18.53 -7.83
C GLY A 331 18.39 18.48 -9.08
N PHE A 332 17.22 17.88 -9.01
CA PHE A 332 16.25 17.82 -10.11
C PHE A 332 14.92 18.48 -9.71
N CYS A 333 14.22 19.02 -10.71
CA CYS A 333 12.85 19.52 -10.59
C CYS A 333 11.99 18.86 -11.65
N PHE A 334 10.70 18.69 -11.36
CA PHE A 334 9.77 18.21 -12.37
C PHE A 334 9.40 19.29 -13.39
N GLU A 335 9.28 18.91 -14.66
CA GLU A 335 8.77 19.83 -15.70
C GLU A 335 7.28 20.15 -15.47
N PRO A 336 6.83 21.38 -15.75
CA PRO A 336 5.42 21.73 -15.70
C PRO A 336 4.59 20.86 -16.66
N VAL A 337 3.42 20.41 -16.20
CA VAL A 337 2.50 19.59 -17.02
C VAL A 337 1.23 20.32 -17.42
N LEU A 338 0.93 21.45 -16.77
CA LEU A 338 -0.28 22.23 -16.94
C LEU A 338 0.02 23.44 -17.81
N PHE A 339 -0.69 23.53 -18.94
CA PHE A 339 -0.54 24.63 -19.90
C PHE A 339 -1.89 25.26 -20.17
N GLU A 340 -1.93 26.58 -20.30
CA GLU A 340 -3.14 27.31 -20.69
C GLU A 340 -3.16 27.45 -22.22
N LYS A 341 -4.27 27.05 -22.85
CA LYS A 341 -4.46 27.14 -24.29
C LYS A 341 -5.92 27.46 -24.62
N ASP A 342 -6.14 28.50 -25.43
CA ASP A 342 -7.46 28.88 -25.95
C ASP A 342 -8.58 29.03 -24.87
N GLY A 343 -8.21 29.46 -23.65
CA GLY A 343 -9.14 29.68 -22.54
C GLY A 343 -9.49 28.43 -21.72
N HIS A 344 -8.82 27.29 -21.96
CA HIS A 344 -8.87 26.11 -21.10
C HIS A 344 -7.47 25.65 -20.68
N TYR A 345 -7.41 24.86 -19.61
CA TYR A 345 -6.16 24.23 -19.17
C TYR A 345 -6.02 22.84 -19.78
N GLU A 346 -4.89 22.58 -20.43
CA GLU A 346 -4.49 21.28 -20.95
C GLU A 346 -3.41 20.68 -20.04
N VAL A 347 -3.54 19.38 -19.72
CA VAL A 347 -2.54 18.63 -18.98
C VAL A 347 -1.87 17.65 -19.94
N ASP A 348 -0.57 17.84 -20.16
CA ASP A 348 0.22 16.93 -20.99
C ASP A 348 0.97 15.91 -20.11
N TYR A 349 0.48 14.67 -20.09
CA TYR A 349 1.06 13.57 -19.34
C TYR A 349 2.40 13.08 -19.90
N THR A 350 2.82 13.50 -21.10
CA THR A 350 4.17 13.18 -21.61
C THR A 350 5.28 13.83 -20.78
N TYR A 351 4.96 14.92 -20.08
CA TYR A 351 5.84 15.64 -19.15
C TYR A 351 5.69 15.17 -17.69
N PHE A 352 4.79 14.22 -17.40
CA PHE A 352 4.49 13.79 -16.04
C PHE A 352 5.74 13.27 -15.31
N GLU A 353 6.54 12.46 -16.01
CA GLU A 353 7.78 11.86 -15.48
C GLU A 353 9.04 12.68 -15.79
N ARG A 354 8.93 13.74 -16.60
CA ARG A 354 10.10 14.50 -17.04
C ARG A 354 10.63 15.38 -15.92
N VAL A 355 11.94 15.32 -15.76
CA VAL A 355 12.69 16.10 -14.78
C VAL A 355 13.84 16.81 -15.48
N TYR A 356 14.16 18.01 -15.00
CA TYR A 356 15.29 18.79 -15.46
C TYR A 356 16.24 19.08 -14.30
N GLN A 357 17.53 19.17 -14.61
CA GLN A 357 18.56 19.38 -13.60
C GLN A 357 18.63 20.86 -13.19
N VAL A 358 18.76 21.11 -11.88
CA VAL A 358 18.94 22.42 -11.27
C VAL A 358 20.33 22.47 -10.65
N LEU A 359 21.27 23.07 -11.38
CA LEU A 359 22.68 23.14 -10.97
C LEU A 359 22.92 24.02 -9.73
N SER A 360 21.98 24.89 -9.39
CA SER A 360 22.07 25.74 -8.20
C SER A 360 21.74 25.02 -6.89
N THR A 361 21.28 23.76 -6.95
CA THR A 361 20.90 23.02 -5.76
C THR A 361 22.13 22.66 -4.93
N PRO A 362 22.17 23.01 -3.63
CA PRO A 362 23.26 22.62 -2.74
C PRO A 362 23.42 21.10 -2.67
N LEU A 363 24.66 20.62 -2.59
CA LEU A 363 24.98 19.18 -2.46
C LEU A 363 25.12 18.72 -1.01
N CYS A 364 25.10 19.66 -0.05
CA CYS A 364 25.17 19.39 1.38
C CYS A 364 23.79 19.03 1.94
N SER A 365 23.77 18.45 3.14
CA SER A 365 22.55 18.16 3.88
C SER A 365 21.80 19.44 4.26
N ALA A 366 20.52 19.28 4.64
CA ALA A 366 19.71 20.39 5.14
C ALA A 366 20.29 20.98 6.42
N ARG A 367 20.85 20.14 7.29
CA ARG A 367 21.59 20.56 8.49
C ARG A 367 22.77 21.46 8.19
N GLU A 368 23.67 21.03 7.30
CA GLU A 368 24.83 21.84 6.92
C GLU A 368 24.39 23.18 6.30
N MET A 369 23.27 23.18 5.56
CA MET A 369 22.70 24.39 4.99
C MET A 369 22.20 25.35 6.08
N ALA A 370 21.53 24.83 7.11
CA ALA A 370 21.06 25.60 8.26
C ALA A 370 22.23 26.17 9.08
N GLU A 371 23.25 25.36 9.37
CA GLU A 371 24.46 25.78 10.09
C GLU A 371 25.23 26.89 9.35
N ARG A 372 25.40 26.76 8.03
CA ARG A 372 26.06 27.81 7.21
C ARG A 372 25.26 29.10 7.17
N LYS A 373 23.93 29.01 7.13
CA LYS A 373 23.05 30.17 7.18
C LYS A 373 23.19 30.89 8.52
N TYR A 374 23.19 30.14 9.63
CA TYR A 374 23.41 30.69 10.96
C TYR A 374 24.74 31.45 11.07
N ILE A 375 25.83 30.87 10.56
CA ILE A 375 27.16 31.51 10.56
C ILE A 375 27.16 32.81 9.72
N ASN A 376 26.53 32.79 8.54
CA ASN A 376 26.49 33.97 7.65
C ASN A 376 25.56 35.09 8.13
N GLU A 377 24.53 34.76 8.92
CA GLU A 377 23.59 35.74 9.47
C GLU A 377 24.08 36.38 10.79
N GLN A 378 25.17 35.89 11.38
CA GLN A 378 25.80 36.55 12.53
C GLN A 378 26.54 37.84 12.09
N PRO A 379 26.35 38.98 12.79
CA PRO A 379 27.12 40.19 12.53
C PRO A 379 28.61 39.94 12.81
N PRO A 380 29.54 40.59 12.09
CA PRO A 380 30.98 40.33 12.13
C PRO A 380 31.69 40.80 13.42
N GLY A 381 31.14 40.47 14.60
CA GLY A 381 31.69 40.87 15.90
C GLY A 381 31.30 40.00 17.10
N THR A 382 30.44 38.99 16.95
CA THR A 382 29.96 38.21 18.12
C THR A 382 30.90 37.09 18.55
N PHE A 383 31.88 36.70 17.73
CA PHE A 383 32.84 35.64 18.04
C PHE A 383 33.86 36.03 19.14
N CYS A 384 33.91 37.31 19.54
CA CYS A 384 34.89 37.77 20.53
C CYS A 384 34.41 37.70 22.00
N TYR A 385 33.13 37.41 22.28
CA TYR A 385 32.62 37.50 23.65
C TYR A 385 32.59 36.17 24.43
N GLU A 386 32.59 35.01 23.78
CA GLU A 386 32.56 33.73 24.52
C GLU A 386 33.90 33.36 25.15
N ASN A 387 35.03 33.82 24.59
CA ASN A 387 36.34 33.57 25.18
C ASN A 387 36.65 34.46 26.40
N GLU A 388 36.02 35.63 26.55
CA GLU A 388 36.25 36.48 27.73
C GLU A 388 35.46 35.98 28.96
N VAL A 389 34.26 35.44 28.77
CA VAL A 389 33.46 34.91 29.89
C VAL A 389 34.09 33.64 30.48
N ALA A 390 34.72 32.80 29.65
CA ALA A 390 35.44 31.62 30.13
C ALA A 390 36.74 31.95 30.91
N ILE A 391 37.35 33.10 30.64
CA ILE A 391 38.55 33.57 31.37
C ILE A 391 38.15 34.28 32.67
N LEU A 392 37.03 35.00 32.68
CA LEU A 392 36.52 35.70 33.87
C LEU A 392 35.95 34.75 34.94
N ASP A 393 35.48 33.56 34.56
CA ASP A 393 34.96 32.57 35.52
C ASP A 393 36.07 31.78 36.26
N GLN A 394 37.34 31.94 35.86
CA GLN A 394 38.50 31.32 36.52
C GLN A 394 39.26 32.23 37.49
N ALA A 395 38.91 33.52 37.59
CA ALA A 395 39.56 34.45 38.50
C ALA A 395 38.71 34.68 39.77
N GLY A 396 39.00 33.92 40.83
CA GLY A 396 38.43 34.13 42.16
C GLY A 396 38.80 35.50 42.77
N PRO A 397 38.06 35.97 43.78
CA PRO A 397 38.16 37.33 44.27
C PRO A 397 39.31 37.45 45.27
N ASP A 398 40.49 37.83 44.82
CA ASP A 398 41.53 38.37 45.71
C ASP A 398 42.46 39.31 44.93
N LEU A 399 42.82 40.41 45.61
CA LEU A 399 43.81 41.45 45.27
C LEU A 399 43.28 42.74 44.60
N LEU A 400 43.12 43.73 45.48
CA LEU A 400 43.18 45.16 45.22
C LEU A 400 44.49 45.59 44.52
N GLY A 401 44.36 46.49 43.54
CA GLY A 401 45.35 47.53 43.24
C GLY A 401 46.26 47.29 42.04
N GLU A 402 46.00 48.01 40.93
CA GLU A 402 46.94 48.92 40.25
C GLU A 402 46.33 49.37 38.91
N GLU A 403 46.21 50.68 38.72
CA GLU A 403 46.00 51.27 37.40
C GLU A 403 47.22 50.94 36.52
N THR A 404 47.01 50.15 35.47
CA THR A 404 47.93 50.14 34.32
C THR A 404 47.12 50.26 33.04
N ALA A 405 47.16 51.46 32.45
CA ALA A 405 46.73 51.70 31.09
C ALA A 405 47.62 50.89 30.13
N ILE A 406 47.01 50.04 29.31
CA ILE A 406 47.70 49.41 28.17
C ILE A 406 47.02 49.86 26.88
N HIS A 407 47.89 50.40 26.02
CA HIS A 407 47.65 51.14 24.80
C HIS A 407 47.07 50.23 23.69
N CYS A 408 45.93 50.59 23.10
CA CYS A 408 45.53 50.05 21.79
C CYS A 408 46.38 50.69 20.69
N PRO A 409 46.94 49.93 19.72
CA PRO A 409 47.48 50.52 18.50
C PRO A 409 46.33 50.98 17.61
N GLN A 410 46.26 52.29 17.39
CA GLN A 410 45.45 52.87 16.32
C GLN A 410 46.13 52.57 14.98
N THR A 411 45.46 51.82 14.11
CA THR A 411 45.73 51.86 12.66
C THR A 411 44.45 52.29 11.96
N THR A 412 44.37 53.60 11.71
CA THR A 412 43.52 54.18 10.67
C THR A 412 44.15 53.89 9.29
N PRO A 413 43.38 53.51 8.27
CA PRO A 413 43.83 53.68 6.90
C PRO A 413 43.44 55.09 6.43
N ASN A 414 44.43 55.98 6.36
CA ASN A 414 44.34 57.18 5.51
C ASN A 414 44.45 56.74 4.06
N LEU A 415 43.48 57.09 3.22
CA LEU A 415 43.66 57.31 1.78
C LEU A 415 42.49 58.14 1.25
N GLU A 416 42.73 59.43 1.06
CA GLU A 416 41.86 60.32 0.28
C GLU A 416 42.04 60.09 -1.24
N PRO A 417 41.07 60.52 -2.07
CA PRO A 417 40.89 60.06 -3.43
C PRO A 417 41.65 60.93 -4.43
N GLN A 418 42.29 60.33 -5.44
CA GLN A 418 42.43 60.93 -6.78
C GLN A 418 43.03 59.95 -7.81
N ASN A 419 42.30 59.81 -8.93
CA ASN A 419 42.75 59.50 -10.29
C ASN A 419 43.66 58.28 -10.54
N ALA A 420 43.09 57.23 -11.16
CA ALA A 420 43.61 56.70 -12.44
C ALA A 420 42.71 55.59 -13.01
N ASN A 421 41.80 55.98 -13.92
CA ASN A 421 41.40 55.12 -15.04
C ASN A 421 42.68 54.60 -15.73
N SER A 422 43.04 53.32 -15.57
CA SER A 422 44.07 52.68 -16.42
C SER A 422 44.14 51.15 -16.41
N TRP A 423 43.25 50.40 -15.76
CA TRP A 423 43.36 48.93 -15.72
C TRP A 423 42.14 48.15 -16.22
N LEU A 424 41.20 48.82 -16.90
CA LEU A 424 40.03 48.20 -17.54
C LEU A 424 40.16 48.05 -19.08
N GLN A 425 41.38 47.96 -19.61
CA GLN A 425 41.60 47.82 -21.07
C GLN A 425 42.75 46.88 -21.50
N GLN A 426 43.15 45.88 -20.69
CA GLN A 426 44.21 44.97 -21.13
C GLN A 426 44.14 43.54 -20.56
N ALA A 427 42.98 42.89 -20.69
CA ALA A 427 42.89 41.42 -20.65
C ALA A 427 41.73 40.87 -21.51
N LEU A 428 41.44 41.54 -22.63
CA LEU A 428 40.77 40.96 -23.79
C LEU A 428 41.79 40.87 -24.92
N THR A 429 42.51 39.75 -24.94
CA THR A 429 43.11 39.11 -26.13
C THR A 429 43.03 37.62 -25.94
#